data_AF-A0A382NMQ0-F1
#
_entry.id   AF-A0A382NMQ0-F1
#
_cell.length_a   1.000
_cell.length_b   1.000
_cell.length_c   1.000
_cell.angle_alpha   90.00
_cell.angle_beta   90.00
_cell.angle_gamma   90.00
#
_symmetry.space_group_name_H-M   'P 1'
#
loop_
_entity.id
_entity.type
_entity.pdbx_description
1 polymer ?
#
loop_
_entity_poly.entity_id
_entity_poly.type
_entity_poly.pdbx_seq_one_letter_code
_entity_poly.pdbx_strand_id
1 'polypeptide(L)'
;VLALADENFCVTVLRQGTVYGYSPKMRFDLVINGMTYGAWSKGILPLMRPGTQRRPALHIKDAIRAQLMMLEIDSNKINGEIFNVGGGNNNYSINDLAEIFQNIFKNLAIDWYGSDDDRSYFVSFEKIKSIGFSNKFTAEDGIVELVAKLESGEAIKSDETITLAWYEKIEEWQTKIKSMEIDGKLLKR
;
A
#
# COMPACT_ATOMS: atom_id res chain seq x y z
N VAL A 1 -14.67 15.92 -9.59
CA VAL A 1 -14.39 16.56 -8.29
C VAL A 1 -13.63 17.87 -8.43
N LEU A 2 -12.57 17.97 -9.25
CA LEU A 2 -11.79 19.21 -9.40
C LEU A 2 -12.63 20.43 -9.84
N ALA A 3 -13.67 20.22 -10.65
CA ALA A 3 -14.58 21.29 -11.07
C ALA A 3 -15.41 21.91 -9.92
N LEU A 4 -15.34 21.35 -8.72
CA LEU A 4 -15.95 21.93 -7.52
C LEU A 4 -15.03 22.95 -6.83
N ALA A 5 -13.77 23.07 -7.27
CA ALA A 5 -12.81 24.00 -6.70
C ALA A 5 -13.23 25.45 -6.97
N ASP A 6 -13.39 26.23 -5.90
CA ASP A 6 -13.60 27.68 -5.95
C ASP A 6 -12.98 28.36 -4.71
N GLU A 7 -13.24 29.65 -4.53
CA GLU A 7 -12.73 30.46 -3.41
C GLU A 7 -13.26 30.05 -2.02
N ASN A 8 -14.38 29.34 -1.98
CA ASN A 8 -15.05 28.89 -0.75
C ASN A 8 -14.90 27.37 -0.52
N PHE A 9 -14.51 26.61 -1.54
CA PHE A 9 -14.35 25.17 -1.48
C PHE A 9 -13.04 24.71 -2.10
N CYS A 10 -12.09 24.32 -1.24
CA CYS A 10 -10.79 23.81 -1.67
C CYS A 10 -10.88 22.33 -2.09
N VAL A 11 -10.41 22.01 -3.30
CA VAL A 11 -10.31 20.63 -3.79
C VAL A 11 -8.88 20.31 -4.17
N THR A 12 -8.31 19.26 -3.57
CA THR A 12 -6.99 18.74 -3.93
C THR A 12 -7.07 17.24 -4.14
N VAL A 13 -6.41 16.73 -5.19
CA VAL A 13 -6.35 15.30 -5.48
C VAL A 13 -4.95 14.77 -5.20
N LEU A 14 -4.85 13.84 -4.25
CA LEU A 14 -3.62 13.12 -3.94
C LEU A 14 -3.60 11.76 -4.63
N ARG A 15 -2.69 11.58 -5.59
CA ARG A 15 -2.43 10.31 -6.26
C ARG A 15 -1.28 9.60 -5.56
N GLN A 16 -1.64 8.72 -4.62
CA GLN A 16 -0.67 8.02 -3.78
C GLN A 16 0.06 6.93 -4.56
N GLY A 17 1.35 6.76 -4.27
CA GLY A 17 2.06 5.53 -4.58
C GLY A 17 1.47 4.33 -3.84
N THR A 18 1.96 3.14 -4.17
CA THR A 18 1.56 1.89 -3.50
C THR A 18 1.94 1.95 -2.03
N VAL A 19 0.95 1.92 -1.15
CA VAL A 19 1.18 2.13 0.28
C VAL A 19 1.81 0.90 0.94
N TYR A 20 2.79 1.11 1.83
CA TYR A 20 3.42 0.04 2.62
C TYR A 20 3.71 0.50 4.05
N GLY A 21 4.14 -0.42 4.90
CA GLY A 21 4.44 -0.19 6.31
C GLY A 21 3.29 -0.64 7.22
N TYR A 22 3.54 -0.62 8.53
CA TYR A 22 2.59 -1.15 9.50
C TYR A 22 1.35 -0.25 9.66
N SER A 23 0.17 -0.88 9.69
CA SER A 23 -1.13 -0.24 9.88
C SER A 23 -2.03 -1.15 10.72
N PRO A 24 -2.92 -0.61 11.57
CA PRO A 24 -3.95 -1.39 12.25
C PRO A 24 -4.81 -2.23 11.29
N LYS A 25 -4.96 -1.77 10.04
CA LYS A 25 -5.57 -2.53 8.94
C LYS A 25 -4.49 -2.87 7.92
N MET A 26 -3.84 -4.00 8.13
CA MET A 26 -2.79 -4.48 7.22
C MET A 26 -3.35 -4.88 5.86
N ARG A 27 -2.52 -4.69 4.83
CA ARG A 27 -2.72 -5.20 3.48
C ARG A 27 -1.49 -5.99 3.08
N PHE A 28 -1.50 -7.30 3.31
CA PHE A 28 -0.42 -8.19 2.89
C PHE A 28 -0.49 -8.57 1.40
N ASP A 29 -1.56 -8.16 0.71
CA ASP A 29 -1.69 -8.25 -0.75
C ASP A 29 -0.88 -7.19 -1.51
N LEU A 30 -0.30 -6.20 -0.80
CA LEU A 30 0.56 -5.18 -1.40
C LEU A 30 2.02 -5.62 -1.42
N VAL A 31 2.72 -5.28 -2.51
CA VAL A 31 4.06 -5.76 -2.88
C VAL A 31 5.02 -5.81 -1.68
N ILE A 32 5.38 -4.67 -1.08
CA ILE A 32 6.38 -4.63 0.01
C ILE A 32 5.87 -5.41 1.24
N ASN A 33 4.61 -5.23 1.64
CA ASN A 33 4.07 -5.89 2.83
C ASN A 33 4.02 -7.42 2.66
N GLY A 34 3.59 -7.91 1.48
CA GLY A 34 3.52 -9.33 1.15
C GLY A 34 4.91 -9.96 1.03
N MET A 35 5.86 -9.24 0.42
CA MET A 35 7.27 -9.63 0.36
C MET A 35 7.86 -9.76 1.77
N THR A 36 7.62 -8.78 2.65
CA THR A 36 8.07 -8.84 4.06
C THR A 36 7.51 -10.04 4.79
N TYR A 37 6.22 -10.30 4.65
CA TYR A 37 5.63 -11.47 5.29
C TYR A 37 6.23 -12.78 4.76
N GLY A 38 6.42 -12.93 3.45
CA GLY A 38 7.03 -14.11 2.85
C GLY A 38 8.47 -14.33 3.34
N ALA A 39 9.28 -13.27 3.32
CA ALA A 39 10.67 -13.30 3.75
C ALA A 39 10.79 -13.69 5.23
N TRP A 40 10.00 -13.06 6.10
CA TRP A 40 10.00 -13.32 7.53
C TRP A 40 9.46 -14.72 7.89
N SER A 41 8.32 -15.12 7.33
CA SER A 41 7.64 -16.36 7.75
C SER A 41 8.22 -17.63 7.12
N LYS A 42 8.80 -17.54 5.91
CA LYS A 42 9.21 -18.71 5.12
C LYS A 42 10.66 -18.65 4.63
N GLY A 43 11.35 -17.52 4.78
CA GLY A 43 12.64 -17.32 4.12
C GLY A 43 12.54 -17.29 2.60
N ILE A 44 11.36 -16.93 2.06
CA ILE A 44 11.08 -16.89 0.62
C ILE A 44 10.62 -15.51 0.23
N LEU A 45 11.21 -14.95 -0.83
CA LEU A 45 10.81 -13.68 -1.42
C LEU A 45 9.93 -13.90 -2.66
N PRO A 46 8.60 -13.69 -2.56
CA PRO A 46 7.73 -13.79 -3.73
C PRO A 46 7.98 -12.58 -4.65
N LEU A 47 8.47 -12.82 -5.87
CA LEU A 47 8.69 -11.79 -6.89
C LEU A 47 7.84 -12.05 -8.14
N MET A 48 7.12 -11.02 -8.58
CA MET A 48 6.33 -11.09 -9.81
C MET A 48 7.25 -10.91 -11.03
N ARG A 49 7.13 -11.79 -12.02
CA ARG A 49 7.90 -11.70 -13.27
C ARG A 49 7.57 -10.43 -14.06
N PRO A 50 8.53 -9.84 -14.81
CA PRO A 50 9.94 -10.25 -14.94
C PRO A 50 10.90 -9.59 -13.93
N GLY A 51 10.41 -8.74 -13.03
CA GLY A 51 11.22 -8.04 -12.02
C GLY A 51 11.63 -6.61 -12.41
N THR A 52 11.55 -6.27 -13.69
CA THR A 52 11.93 -4.95 -14.24
C THR A 52 10.86 -3.88 -14.08
N GLN A 53 9.62 -4.28 -13.79
CA GLN A 53 8.50 -3.36 -13.61
C GLN A 53 8.72 -2.45 -12.42
N ARG A 54 8.48 -1.14 -12.63
CA ARG A 54 8.63 -0.10 -11.59
C ARG A 54 7.28 0.29 -11.02
N ARG A 55 7.26 0.53 -9.70
CA ARG A 55 6.11 1.00 -8.95
C ARG A 55 6.54 2.09 -7.96
N PRO A 56 5.83 3.23 -7.90
CA PRO A 56 5.99 4.17 -6.81
C PRO A 56 5.49 3.53 -5.52
N ALA A 57 6.26 3.67 -4.46
CA ALA A 57 5.93 3.23 -3.11
C ALA A 57 5.80 4.43 -2.17
N LEU A 58 4.88 4.35 -1.21
CA LEU A 58 4.64 5.39 -0.22
C LEU A 58 4.46 4.76 1.16
N HIS A 59 5.34 5.10 2.11
CA HIS A 59 5.17 4.61 3.47
C HIS A 59 3.87 5.18 4.08
N ILE A 60 3.12 4.39 4.85
CA ILE A 60 1.84 4.81 5.44
C ILE A 60 1.97 6.08 6.31
N LYS A 61 3.05 6.19 7.09
CA LYS A 61 3.35 7.42 7.85
C LYS A 61 3.57 8.64 6.95
N ASP A 62 4.16 8.46 5.76
CA ASP A 62 4.34 9.55 4.80
C ASP A 62 3.03 9.89 4.08
N ALA A 63 2.17 8.89 3.83
CA ALA A 63 0.81 9.15 3.37
C ALA A 63 0.10 10.05 4.37
N ILE A 64 0.04 9.66 5.65
CA ILE A 64 -0.60 10.43 6.72
C ILE A 64 -0.02 11.85 6.80
N ARG A 65 1.30 12.00 6.76
CA ARG A 65 1.95 13.32 6.73
C ARG A 65 1.51 14.17 5.54
N ALA A 66 1.36 13.58 4.36
CA ALA A 66 0.88 14.29 3.19
C ALA A 66 -0.56 14.77 3.39
N GLN A 67 -1.43 13.93 3.96
CA GLN A 67 -2.81 14.33 4.27
C GLN A 67 -2.84 15.48 5.28
N LEU A 68 -2.09 15.38 6.38
CA LEU A 68 -2.00 16.43 7.40
C LEU A 68 -1.48 17.75 6.81
N MET A 69 -0.44 17.67 5.98
CA MET A 69 0.10 18.84 5.29
C MET A 69 -0.94 19.55 4.40
N MET A 70 -1.81 18.80 3.70
CA MET A 70 -2.87 19.42 2.87
C MET A 70 -3.93 20.14 3.70
N LEU A 71 -4.08 19.79 4.99
CA LEU A 71 -5.01 20.48 5.89
C LEU A 71 -4.45 21.79 6.44
N GLU A 72 -3.12 21.93 6.47
CA GLU A 72 -2.42 23.07 7.09
C GLU A 72 -1.89 24.08 6.07
N ILE A 73 -1.55 23.63 4.86
CA ILE A 73 -0.97 24.50 3.85
C ILE A 73 -1.98 25.50 3.29
N ASP A 74 -1.49 26.67 2.89
CA ASP A 74 -2.27 27.69 2.19
C ASP A 74 -3.02 27.08 1.00
N SER A 75 -4.36 27.21 1.02
CA SER A 75 -5.25 26.64 0.02
C SER A 75 -4.95 27.17 -1.39
N ASN A 76 -4.42 28.39 -1.53
CA ASN A 76 -4.02 28.96 -2.81
C ASN A 76 -2.91 28.16 -3.51
N LYS A 77 -2.15 27.33 -2.78
CA LYS A 77 -1.10 26.47 -3.34
C LYS A 77 -1.61 25.12 -3.81
N ILE A 78 -2.81 24.71 -3.39
CA ILE A 78 -3.29 23.33 -3.54
C ILE A 78 -4.70 23.21 -4.13
N ASN A 79 -5.47 24.28 -4.17
CA ASN A 79 -6.84 24.27 -4.68
C ASN A 79 -6.88 24.02 -6.20
N GLY A 80 -7.71 23.09 -6.64
CA GLY A 80 -7.80 22.62 -8.02
C GLY A 80 -6.62 21.72 -8.45
N GLU A 81 -5.69 21.43 -7.56
CA GLU A 81 -4.43 20.78 -7.93
C GLU A 81 -4.46 19.26 -7.75
N ILE A 82 -3.69 18.58 -8.61
CA ILE A 82 -3.38 17.15 -8.50
C ILE A 82 -1.91 16.98 -8.13
N PHE A 83 -1.62 16.20 -7.09
CA PHE A 83 -0.27 15.87 -6.66
C PHE A 83 -0.06 14.36 -6.65
N ASN A 84 1.03 13.89 -7.24
CA ASN A 84 1.52 12.55 -6.96
C ASN A 84 2.19 12.56 -5.58
N VAL A 85 1.86 11.59 -4.74
CA VAL A 85 2.39 11.49 -3.37
C VAL A 85 3.26 10.25 -3.27
N GLY A 86 4.52 10.48 -2.94
CA GLY A 86 5.56 9.47 -2.89
C GLY A 86 6.89 10.14 -2.60
N GLY A 87 7.97 9.39 -2.78
CA GLY A 87 9.33 9.90 -2.69
C GLY A 87 10.06 9.71 -4.00
N GLY A 88 10.91 10.66 -4.41
CA GLY A 88 11.78 10.51 -5.59
C GLY A 88 12.62 9.23 -5.52
N ASN A 89 13.06 8.87 -4.32
CA ASN A 89 13.83 7.66 -4.04
C ASN A 89 12.96 6.40 -3.87
N ASN A 90 11.63 6.52 -3.90
CA ASN A 90 10.69 5.41 -3.65
C ASN A 90 10.03 4.91 -4.95
N ASN A 91 10.63 5.17 -6.12
CA ASN A 91 10.26 4.53 -7.38
C ASN A 91 11.10 3.27 -7.58
N TYR A 92 10.66 2.16 -6.96
CA TYR A 92 11.41 0.91 -6.98
C TYR A 92 10.99 0.04 -8.17
N SER A 93 11.98 -0.59 -8.81
CA SER A 93 11.74 -1.82 -9.56
C SER A 93 11.52 -2.99 -8.58
N ILE A 94 10.90 -4.07 -9.04
CA ILE A 94 10.78 -5.29 -8.23
C ILE A 94 12.17 -5.88 -7.92
N ASN A 95 13.14 -5.74 -8.82
CA ASN A 95 14.54 -6.09 -8.58
C ASN A 95 15.19 -5.19 -7.52
N ASP A 96 14.93 -3.87 -7.52
CA ASP A 96 15.44 -2.94 -6.51
C ASP A 96 14.96 -3.38 -5.12
N LEU A 97 13.68 -3.79 -5.00
CA LEU A 97 13.15 -4.35 -3.77
C LEU A 97 13.85 -5.67 -3.41
N ALA A 98 14.06 -6.56 -4.37
CA ALA A 98 14.74 -7.83 -4.12
C ALA A 98 16.13 -7.66 -3.50
N GLU A 99 16.92 -6.69 -4.00
CA GLU A 99 18.22 -6.35 -3.45
C GLU A 99 18.12 -5.85 -1.99
N ILE A 100 17.17 -4.95 -1.71
CA ILE A 100 16.92 -4.46 -0.33
C ILE A 100 16.59 -5.63 0.60
N PHE A 101 15.72 -6.54 0.15
CA PHE A 101 15.34 -7.72 0.92
C PHE A 101 16.52 -8.67 1.17
N GLN A 102 17.38 -8.89 0.18
CA GLN A 102 18.57 -9.73 0.33
C GLN A 102 19.62 -9.12 1.27
N ASN A 103 19.66 -7.80 1.41
CA ASN A 103 20.52 -7.12 2.39
C ASN A 103 19.99 -7.28 3.83
N ILE A 104 18.67 -7.31 4.01
CA ILE A 104 18.02 -7.43 5.33
C ILE A 104 17.96 -8.89 5.80
N PHE A 105 17.59 -9.82 4.91
CA PHE A 105 17.38 -11.23 5.23
C PHE A 105 18.50 -12.11 4.68
N LYS A 106 19.14 -12.90 5.55
CA LYS A 106 20.13 -13.90 5.14
C LYS A 106 19.45 -15.12 4.53
N ASN A 107 20.06 -15.70 3.50
CA ASN A 107 19.61 -16.94 2.83
C ASN A 107 18.17 -16.88 2.27
N LEU A 108 17.78 -15.73 1.72
CA LEU A 108 16.46 -15.52 1.15
C LEU A 108 16.35 -16.16 -0.25
N ALA A 109 15.48 -17.16 -0.40
CA ALA A 109 15.21 -17.76 -1.70
C ALA A 109 14.20 -16.94 -2.49
N ILE A 110 14.47 -16.64 -3.76
CA ILE A 110 13.51 -15.95 -4.63
C ILE A 110 12.53 -16.96 -5.21
N ASP A 111 11.23 -16.68 -5.08
CA ASP A 111 10.15 -17.44 -5.70
C ASP A 111 9.43 -16.58 -6.75
N TRP A 112 9.66 -16.92 -8.01
CA TRP A 112 9.14 -16.17 -9.14
C TRP A 112 7.75 -16.66 -9.55
N TYR A 113 6.76 -15.78 -9.46
CA TYR A 113 5.37 -16.09 -9.77
C TYR A 113 4.78 -15.16 -10.84
N GLY A 114 3.59 -15.54 -11.35
CA GLY A 114 2.83 -14.78 -12.33
C GLY A 114 3.35 -14.92 -13.76
N SER A 115 2.54 -14.48 -14.71
CA SER A 115 3.00 -14.18 -16.08
C SER A 115 3.80 -12.89 -16.09
N ASP A 116 4.52 -12.64 -17.19
CA ASP A 116 5.26 -11.39 -17.36
C ASP A 116 4.30 -10.19 -17.24
N ASP A 117 4.64 -9.26 -16.35
CA ASP A 117 3.95 -7.97 -16.18
C ASP A 117 4.76 -6.84 -16.79
N ASP A 118 4.42 -6.47 -18.03
CA ASP A 118 5.07 -5.37 -18.75
C ASP A 118 4.60 -3.99 -18.30
N ARG A 119 3.57 -3.90 -17.44
CA ARG A 119 3.09 -2.61 -16.96
C ARG A 119 4.16 -2.04 -16.06
N SER A 120 4.62 -0.83 -16.36
CA SER A 120 5.62 -0.12 -15.57
C SER A 120 5.25 1.35 -15.54
N TYR A 121 5.34 1.98 -14.37
CA TYR A 121 5.12 3.41 -14.26
C TYR A 121 6.11 4.04 -13.29
N PHE A 122 6.72 5.11 -13.77
CA PHE A 122 7.62 5.97 -13.01
C PHE A 122 6.94 7.33 -12.89
N VAL A 123 6.87 7.84 -11.67
CA VAL A 123 6.07 9.04 -11.38
C VAL A 123 6.98 10.13 -10.82
N SER A 124 6.82 11.34 -11.36
CA SER A 124 7.47 12.52 -10.82
C SER A 124 6.73 13.03 -9.58
N PHE A 125 7.49 13.33 -8.53
CA PHE A 125 7.04 13.93 -7.28
C PHE A 125 7.49 15.38 -7.12
N GLU A 126 8.07 15.99 -8.15
CA GLU A 126 8.59 17.37 -8.07
C GLU A 126 7.51 18.39 -7.73
N LYS A 127 6.27 18.16 -8.17
CA LYS A 127 5.15 19.08 -7.89
C LYS A 127 4.74 19.10 -6.41
N ILE A 128 4.75 17.96 -5.71
CA ILE A 128 4.45 17.97 -4.27
C ILE A 128 5.67 18.46 -3.46
N LYS A 129 6.87 18.24 -4.00
CA LYS A 129 8.11 18.76 -3.41
C LYS A 129 8.20 20.28 -3.48
N SER A 130 7.70 20.90 -4.55
CA SER A 130 7.70 22.38 -4.68
C SER A 130 6.84 23.08 -3.63
N ILE A 131 5.87 22.38 -3.03
CA ILE A 131 5.06 22.89 -1.92
C ILE A 131 5.59 22.47 -0.54
N GLY A 132 6.76 21.82 -0.48
CA GLY A 132 7.48 21.50 0.75
C GLY A 132 7.36 20.05 1.23
N PHE A 133 6.69 19.17 0.49
CA PHE A 133 6.58 17.76 0.90
C PHE A 133 7.84 16.97 0.55
N SER A 134 8.29 16.13 1.49
CA SER A 134 9.30 15.10 1.24
C SER A 134 9.00 13.86 2.07
N ASN A 135 9.18 12.69 1.47
CA ASN A 135 9.07 11.41 2.17
C ASN A 135 10.18 11.31 3.22
N LYS A 136 9.86 10.71 4.37
CA LYS A 136 10.82 10.45 5.45
C LYS A 136 11.27 9.01 5.51
N PHE A 137 10.48 8.10 4.94
CA PHE A 137 10.72 6.67 5.04
C PHE A 137 11.04 6.06 3.68
N THR A 138 11.95 5.10 3.71
CA THR A 138 12.36 4.23 2.61
C THR A 138 11.69 2.86 2.73
N ALA A 139 11.78 2.05 1.67
CA ALA A 139 11.29 0.67 1.72
C ALA A 139 11.95 -0.13 2.85
N GLU A 140 13.26 0.04 3.06
CA GLU A 140 14.01 -0.62 4.14
C GLU A 140 13.43 -0.28 5.53
N ASP A 141 13.15 1.01 5.80
CA ASP A 141 12.54 1.43 7.07
C ASP A 141 11.21 0.71 7.33
N GLY A 142 10.36 0.63 6.30
CA GLY A 142 9.06 -0.04 6.38
C GLY A 142 9.16 -1.55 6.50
N ILE A 143 10.17 -2.18 5.89
CA ILE A 143 10.44 -3.62 6.01
C ILE A 143 10.86 -3.94 7.44
N VAL A 144 11.86 -3.23 7.98
CA VAL A 144 12.37 -3.43 9.34
C VAL A 144 11.27 -3.17 10.38
N GLU A 145 10.48 -2.11 10.21
CA GLU A 145 9.32 -1.83 11.06
C GLU A 145 8.32 -2.99 11.05
N LEU A 146 7.95 -3.48 9.87
CA LEU A 146 6.94 -4.51 9.74
C LEU A 146 7.43 -5.87 10.27
N VAL A 147 8.72 -6.20 10.12
CA VAL A 147 9.30 -7.41 10.76
C VAL A 147 9.13 -7.35 12.27
N ALA A 148 9.50 -6.23 12.91
CA ALA A 148 9.36 -6.09 14.36
C ALA A 148 7.89 -6.25 14.81
N LYS A 149 6.94 -5.77 14.02
CA LYS A 149 5.50 -5.91 14.29
C LYS A 149 4.97 -7.32 14.06
N LEU A 150 5.56 -8.07 13.13
CA LEU A 150 5.26 -9.50 12.93
C LEU A 150 5.80 -10.32 14.10
N GLU A 151 7.03 -10.04 14.56
CA GLU A 151 7.65 -10.72 15.70
C GLU A 151 6.93 -10.46 17.02
N SER A 152 6.42 -9.24 17.23
CA SER A 152 5.63 -8.89 18.43
C SER A 152 4.20 -9.44 18.39
N GLY A 153 3.73 -9.95 17.24
CA GLY A 153 2.35 -10.39 17.03
C GLY A 153 1.33 -9.26 16.82
N GLU A 154 1.79 -8.01 16.67
CA GLU A 154 0.92 -6.86 16.37
C GLU A 154 0.43 -6.86 14.92
N ALA A 155 1.24 -7.35 13.98
CA ALA A 155 0.86 -7.54 12.58
C ALA A 155 0.44 -8.98 12.34
N ILE A 156 -0.83 -9.19 11.98
CA ILE A 156 -1.40 -10.53 11.79
C ILE A 156 -1.89 -10.70 10.35
N LYS A 157 -1.38 -11.72 9.65
CA LYS A 157 -1.91 -12.11 8.34
C LYS A 157 -3.12 -13.03 8.52
N SER A 158 -4.22 -12.66 7.90
CA SER A 158 -5.49 -13.39 7.86
C SER A 158 -6.21 -13.08 6.55
N ASP A 159 -7.40 -13.65 6.33
CA ASP A 159 -8.23 -13.31 5.17
C ASP A 159 -8.59 -11.82 5.18
N GLU A 160 -8.83 -11.23 6.35
CA GLU A 160 -9.19 -9.81 6.52
C GLU A 160 -8.09 -8.84 6.11
N THR A 161 -6.83 -9.31 6.08
CA THR A 161 -5.66 -8.51 5.68
C THR A 161 -5.19 -8.83 4.26
N ILE A 162 -6.01 -9.57 3.50
CA ILE A 162 -5.90 -9.81 2.06
C ILE A 162 -7.21 -9.39 1.41
N THR A 163 -7.20 -8.26 0.69
CA THR A 163 -8.45 -7.59 0.27
C THR A 163 -9.42 -8.50 -0.50
N LEU A 164 -8.92 -9.26 -1.47
CA LEU A 164 -9.77 -10.15 -2.28
C LEU A 164 -10.32 -11.31 -1.45
N ALA A 165 -9.48 -11.97 -0.66
CA ALA A 165 -9.90 -13.07 0.22
C ALA A 165 -10.96 -12.60 1.23
N TRP A 166 -10.84 -11.37 1.74
CA TRP A 166 -11.86 -10.78 2.61
C TRP A 166 -13.19 -10.58 1.91
N TYR A 167 -13.18 -10.09 0.66
CA TYR A 167 -14.40 -9.89 -0.12
C TYR A 167 -15.07 -11.22 -0.47
N GLU A 168 -14.31 -12.22 -0.92
CA GLU A 168 -14.82 -13.57 -1.18
C GLU A 168 -15.49 -14.16 0.07
N LYS A 169 -14.87 -13.98 1.24
CA LYS A 169 -15.44 -14.41 2.52
C LYS A 169 -16.73 -13.68 2.86
N ILE A 170 -16.81 -12.37 2.63
CA ILE A 170 -18.05 -11.61 2.81
C ILE A 170 -19.16 -12.12 1.88
N GLU A 171 -18.86 -12.36 0.61
CA GLU A 171 -19.83 -12.87 -0.37
C GLU A 171 -20.33 -14.28 0.01
N GLU A 172 -19.43 -15.15 0.47
CA GLU A 172 -19.77 -16.48 0.98
C GLU A 172 -20.74 -16.38 2.18
N TRP A 173 -20.44 -15.51 3.16
CA TRP A 173 -21.31 -15.29 4.31
C TRP A 173 -22.64 -14.67 3.92
N GLN A 174 -22.65 -13.73 2.99
CA GLN A 174 -23.89 -13.13 2.48
C GLN A 174 -24.79 -14.20 1.84
N THR A 175 -24.20 -15.13 1.09
CA THR A 175 -24.93 -16.25 0.48
C THR A 175 -25.51 -17.19 1.54
N LYS A 176 -24.72 -17.55 2.56
CA LYS A 176 -25.18 -18.39 3.67
C LYS A 176 -26.31 -17.73 4.46
N ILE A 177 -26.17 -16.45 4.79
CA ILE A 177 -27.19 -15.69 5.53
C ILE A 177 -28.50 -15.66 4.74
N LYS A 178 -28.46 -15.30 3.45
CA LYS A 178 -29.65 -15.31 2.58
C LYS A 178 -30.35 -16.67 2.52
N SER A 179 -29.59 -17.76 2.53
CA SER A 179 -30.17 -19.12 2.54
C SER A 179 -30.88 -19.49 3.84
N MET A 180 -30.61 -18.75 4.93
CA MET A 180 -31.18 -18.93 6.26
C MET A 180 -32.21 -17.84 6.62
N GLU A 181 -32.53 -16.97 5.66
CA GLU A 181 -33.53 -15.92 5.82
C GLU A 181 -34.89 -16.35 5.26
N ILE A 182 -35.95 -16.03 5.99
CA ILE A 182 -37.33 -16.03 5.47
C ILE A 182 -37.87 -14.62 5.69
N ASP A 183 -38.40 -13.99 4.64
CA ASP A 183 -38.94 -12.63 4.66
C ASP A 183 -37.98 -11.58 5.25
N GLY A 184 -36.68 -11.69 4.94
CA GLY A 184 -35.64 -10.79 5.45
C GLY A 184 -35.33 -10.95 6.94
N LYS A 185 -35.77 -12.06 7.56
CA LYS A 185 -35.49 -12.40 8.96
C LYS A 185 -34.71 -13.70 9.02
N LEU A 186 -33.55 -13.65 9.67
CA LEU A 186 -32.76 -14.82 10.01
C LEU A 186 -33.57 -15.78 10.89
N LEU A 187 -33.65 -17.04 10.47
CA LEU A 187 -34.22 -18.11 11.27
C LEU A 187 -33.32 -18.38 12.47
N LYS A 188 -33.67 -17.83 13.63
CA LYS A 188 -33.10 -18.24 14.90
C LYS A 188 -33.73 -19.60 15.28
N ARG A 189 -32.91 -20.65 15.32
CA ARG A 189 -33.28 -21.89 16.01
C ARG A 189 -33.18 -21.69 17.52
#